data_AF-A0A0G4EZF3-F1
#
_entry.id   AF-A0A0G4EZF3-F1
#
_cell.length_a   1.000
_cell.length_b   1.000
_cell.length_c   1.000
_cell.angle_alpha   90.00
_cell.angle_beta   90.00
_cell.angle_gamma   90.00
#
_symmetry.space_group_name_H-M   'P 1'
#
loop_
_entity.id
_entity.type
_entity.pdbx_description
1 polymer ?
#
loop_
_entity_poly.entity_id
_entity_poly.type
_entity_poly.pdbx_seq_one_letter_code
_entity_poly.pdbx_strand_id
1 'polypeptide(L)'
;MQPTGAAPSSRPASPALFQPADLFDLSLPISKMAAMALATDDAKRAALRSQIATRTRQQELLGHTAETVNSTLLNAVQQHIHKALSRLGLADVLAFDIGGDVEAGLKVVCVLERGSGEEWRAMGRFLRMAFIYRLTPADAPRPLRLSASSLPTATAFHQLPLAMALYKTFGQQLSYMGISLALQQTDDGAYRIGNVPFRVVPLGELPGGHPYADGYKRTDPVIRWNEWLLFPSFSAFLMDRLLVWWCDGEGVGCKMVLLARIGSEDPRYVPRYGRLLRTDDITEDQGIVADYCNDWGNLNAADATDYRRVIVSGFRPNDTVTVYLQMGHNDIQLWTTEAPAADRPHPLADRYTLSIPLWCGVLRRFELETDVIDRGMVLR
;
A
#
# COMPACT_ATOMS: atom_id res chain seq x y z
N MET A 1 5.79 -64.09 34.02
CA MET A 1 5.61 -63.17 32.88
C MET A 1 6.17 -61.81 33.29
N GLN A 2 7.29 -61.40 32.69
CA GLN A 2 7.94 -60.10 32.93
C GLN A 2 7.24 -59.00 32.12
N PRO A 3 7.13 -57.76 32.61
CA PRO A 3 6.65 -56.64 31.82
C PRO A 3 7.80 -56.04 31.00
N THR A 4 7.58 -55.91 29.70
CA THR A 4 8.50 -55.29 28.74
C THR A 4 8.45 -53.77 28.90
N GLY A 5 9.56 -53.16 29.31
CA GLY A 5 9.71 -51.70 29.40
C GLY A 5 9.81 -51.06 28.01
N ALA A 6 8.97 -50.06 27.75
CA ALA A 6 9.05 -49.22 26.57
C ALA A 6 10.20 -48.21 26.73
N ALA A 7 11.07 -48.14 25.73
CA ALA A 7 12.17 -47.18 25.65
C ALA A 7 11.64 -45.75 25.34
N PRO A 8 12.20 -44.69 25.94
CA PRO A 8 11.82 -43.32 25.63
C PRO A 8 12.34 -42.91 24.25
N SER A 9 11.44 -42.42 23.40
CA SER A 9 11.73 -41.82 22.10
C SER A 9 12.48 -40.50 22.30
N SER A 10 13.76 -40.48 21.93
CA SER A 10 14.59 -39.28 21.90
C SER A 10 14.20 -38.42 20.70
N ARG A 11 13.47 -37.34 20.97
CA ARG A 11 13.24 -36.25 20.01
C ARG A 11 14.61 -35.63 19.65
N PRO A 12 14.98 -35.49 18.37
CA PRO A 12 16.26 -34.90 18.01
C PRO A 12 16.30 -33.42 18.46
N ALA A 13 17.46 -33.01 18.98
CA ALA A 13 17.74 -31.62 19.32
C ALA A 13 17.55 -30.73 18.09
N SER A 14 16.89 -29.58 18.26
CA SER A 14 16.79 -28.59 17.20
C SER A 14 18.20 -28.10 16.82
N PRO A 15 18.52 -27.94 15.52
CA PRO A 15 19.85 -27.52 15.10
C PRO A 15 20.22 -26.16 15.69
N ALA A 16 21.47 -26.02 16.15
CA ALA A 16 22.01 -24.75 16.61
C ALA A 16 22.02 -23.73 15.45
N LEU A 17 21.52 -22.52 15.71
CA LEU A 17 21.29 -21.48 14.70
C LEU A 17 22.55 -20.72 14.28
N PHE A 18 23.62 -20.83 15.05
CA PHE A 18 24.88 -20.15 14.77
C PHE A 18 25.93 -21.19 14.39
N GLN A 19 26.26 -21.26 13.11
CA GLN A 19 27.58 -21.76 12.73
C GLN A 19 28.57 -20.59 12.73
N PRO A 20 29.85 -20.80 13.09
CA PRO A 20 30.86 -19.73 13.14
C PRO A 20 31.02 -18.93 11.83
N ALA A 21 30.58 -19.49 10.70
CA ALA A 21 30.61 -18.84 9.39
C ALA A 21 29.47 -17.81 9.18
N ASP A 22 28.38 -17.85 9.96
CA ASP A 22 27.20 -16.98 9.80
C ASP A 22 27.36 -15.59 10.45
N LEU A 23 28.53 -15.33 11.05
CA LEU A 23 28.81 -14.07 11.76
C LEU A 23 29.04 -12.87 10.82
N PHE A 24 29.13 -13.10 9.50
CA PHE A 24 29.42 -12.07 8.50
C PHE A 24 28.22 -11.69 7.62
N ASP A 25 27.12 -12.44 7.64
CA ASP A 25 25.85 -12.06 7.00
C ASP A 25 24.66 -12.49 7.88
N LEU A 26 24.26 -11.60 8.79
CA LEU A 26 23.16 -11.86 9.73
C LEU A 26 21.77 -11.82 9.07
N SER A 27 21.66 -11.54 7.77
CA SER A 27 20.35 -11.40 7.11
C SER A 27 19.50 -12.68 7.18
N LEU A 28 20.09 -13.84 6.85
CA LEU A 28 19.38 -15.12 6.86
C LEU A 28 19.02 -15.58 8.29
N PRO A 29 19.92 -15.50 9.29
CA PRO A 29 19.56 -15.68 10.70
C PRO A 29 18.42 -14.76 11.16
N ILE A 30 18.45 -13.47 10.79
CA ILE A 30 17.43 -12.50 11.20
C ILE A 30 16.05 -12.85 10.62
N SER A 31 15.93 -13.18 9.33
CA SER A 31 14.65 -13.56 8.73
C SER A 31 14.06 -14.82 9.40
N LYS A 32 14.91 -15.79 9.77
CA LYS A 32 14.46 -16.99 10.49
C LYS A 32 13.98 -16.66 11.91
N MET A 33 14.71 -15.80 12.63
CA MET A 33 14.29 -15.32 13.95
C MET A 33 13.00 -14.50 13.87
N ALA A 34 12.83 -13.69 12.82
CA ALA A 34 11.62 -12.92 12.55
C ALA A 34 10.40 -13.80 12.35
N ALA A 35 10.54 -14.89 11.59
CA ALA A 35 9.48 -15.89 11.43
C ALA A 35 9.09 -16.57 12.76
N MET A 36 10.07 -16.83 13.64
CA MET A 36 9.79 -17.36 14.98
C MET A 36 9.10 -16.34 15.89
N ALA A 37 9.48 -15.05 15.80
CA ALA A 37 8.92 -13.98 16.62
C ALA A 37 7.43 -13.73 16.32
N LEU A 38 7.01 -13.95 15.07
CA LEU A 38 5.63 -13.82 14.61
C LEU A 38 4.92 -15.19 14.47
N ALA A 39 5.44 -16.26 15.07
CA ALA A 39 4.76 -17.56 15.05
C ALA A 39 3.52 -17.55 15.96
N THR A 40 2.45 -18.23 15.54
CA THR A 40 1.26 -18.49 16.38
C THR A 40 1.52 -19.53 17.48
N ASP A 41 2.63 -20.27 17.39
CA ASP A 41 3.05 -21.31 18.32
C ASP A 41 3.90 -20.72 19.47
N ASP A 42 3.37 -20.80 20.68
CA ASP A 42 4.03 -20.32 21.90
C ASP A 42 5.37 -20.99 22.18
N ALA A 43 5.53 -22.27 21.82
CA ALA A 43 6.79 -22.99 22.00
C ALA A 43 7.88 -22.43 21.09
N LYS A 44 7.53 -22.03 19.86
CA LYS A 44 8.49 -21.37 18.95
C LYS A 44 8.92 -20.00 19.46
N ARG A 45 7.98 -19.22 20.00
CA ARG A 45 8.29 -17.91 20.61
C ARG A 45 9.15 -18.08 21.86
N ALA A 46 8.85 -19.06 22.71
CA ALA A 46 9.66 -19.39 23.89
C ALA A 46 11.08 -19.85 23.51
N ALA A 47 11.21 -20.67 22.46
CA ALA A 47 12.51 -21.09 21.94
C ALA A 47 13.34 -19.90 21.43
N LEU A 48 12.72 -18.95 20.71
CA LEU A 48 13.38 -17.72 20.29
C LEU A 48 13.87 -16.90 21.49
N ARG A 49 13.02 -16.68 22.49
CA ARG A 49 13.39 -15.94 23.71
C ARG A 49 14.54 -16.62 24.45
N SER A 50 14.51 -17.95 24.54
CA SER A 50 15.62 -18.72 25.10
C SER A 50 16.90 -18.54 24.27
N GLN A 51 16.82 -18.49 22.95
CA GLN A 51 18.00 -18.28 22.10
C GLN A 51 18.57 -16.86 22.21
N ILE A 52 17.73 -15.86 22.40
CA ILE A 52 18.16 -14.47 22.66
C ILE A 52 18.80 -14.36 24.05
N ALA A 53 18.26 -15.06 25.05
CA ALA A 53 18.75 -15.01 26.43
C ALA A 53 19.99 -15.89 26.68
N THR A 54 20.09 -17.05 26.02
CA THR A 54 21.14 -18.04 26.25
C THR A 54 22.36 -17.72 25.40
N ARG A 55 23.48 -17.40 26.06
CA ARG A 55 24.77 -17.21 25.38
C ARG A 55 25.25 -18.51 24.75
N THR A 56 25.90 -18.39 23.60
CA THR A 56 26.72 -19.50 23.10
C THR A 56 28.03 -19.57 23.89
N ARG A 57 28.52 -20.79 24.11
CA ARG A 57 29.79 -21.06 24.80
C ARG A 57 30.97 -20.28 24.19
N GLN A 58 30.89 -19.98 22.90
CA GLN A 58 31.88 -19.21 22.15
C GLN A 58 31.84 -17.71 22.47
N GLN A 59 30.65 -17.14 22.73
CA GLN A 59 30.50 -15.74 23.19
C GLN A 59 31.00 -15.56 24.62
N GLU A 60 30.82 -16.56 25.48
CA GLU A 60 31.40 -16.58 26.83
C GLU A 60 32.94 -16.63 26.78
N LEU A 61 33.50 -17.46 25.88
CA LEU A 61 34.94 -17.57 25.67
C LEU A 61 35.59 -16.29 25.11
N LEU A 62 34.84 -15.48 24.36
CA LEU A 62 35.29 -14.20 23.80
C LEU A 62 35.02 -12.99 24.73
N GLY A 63 34.50 -13.23 25.94
CA GLY A 63 34.25 -12.16 26.92
C GLY A 63 33.07 -11.23 26.57
N HIS A 64 32.21 -11.61 25.63
CA HIS A 64 31.04 -10.80 25.28
C HIS A 64 30.02 -10.82 26.42
N THR A 65 29.60 -9.63 26.88
CA THR A 65 28.50 -9.51 27.83
C THR A 65 27.16 -9.70 27.11
N ALA A 66 26.11 -10.05 27.86
CA ALA A 66 24.75 -10.16 27.32
C ALA A 66 24.29 -8.83 26.69
N GLU A 67 24.74 -7.70 27.26
CA GLU A 67 24.47 -6.37 26.73
C GLU A 67 25.14 -6.13 25.37
N THR A 68 26.39 -6.55 25.19
CA THR A 68 27.10 -6.43 23.90
C THR A 68 26.46 -7.32 22.82
N VAL A 69 26.01 -8.52 23.18
CA VAL A 69 25.31 -9.41 22.24
C VAL A 69 23.95 -8.83 21.85
N ASN A 70 23.17 -8.35 22.81
CA ASN A 70 21.87 -7.73 22.56
C ASN A 70 21.99 -6.45 21.72
N SER A 71 22.98 -5.59 21.99
CA SER A 71 23.18 -4.37 21.19
C SER A 71 23.65 -4.69 19.77
N THR A 72 24.50 -5.70 19.59
CA THR A 72 24.92 -6.17 18.25
C THR A 72 23.73 -6.70 17.47
N LEU A 73 22.89 -7.53 18.09
CA LEU A 73 21.70 -8.08 17.46
C LEU A 73 20.66 -6.99 17.14
N LEU A 74 20.44 -6.05 18.07
CA LEU A 74 19.57 -4.91 17.86
C LEU A 74 20.03 -4.06 16.67
N ASN A 75 21.32 -3.74 16.59
CA ASN A 75 21.90 -3.00 15.47
C ASN A 75 21.71 -3.74 14.14
N ALA A 76 21.94 -5.06 14.12
CA ALA A 76 21.75 -5.87 12.93
C ALA A 76 20.27 -5.89 12.48
N VAL A 77 19.33 -6.01 13.42
CA VAL A 77 17.88 -5.93 13.14
C VAL A 77 17.50 -4.55 12.59
N GLN A 78 18.01 -3.46 13.18
CA GLN A 78 17.77 -2.09 12.70
C GLN A 78 18.30 -1.88 11.28
N GLN A 79 19.50 -2.34 10.99
CA GLN A 79 20.08 -2.29 9.65
C GLN A 79 19.23 -3.08 8.64
N HIS A 80 18.74 -4.25 9.04
CA HIS A 80 17.88 -5.08 8.19
C HIS A 80 16.53 -4.41 7.90
N ILE A 81 15.90 -3.78 8.91
CA ILE A 81 14.68 -2.97 8.74
C ILE A 81 14.94 -1.83 7.75
N HIS A 82 16.03 -1.08 7.93
CA HIS A 82 16.37 0.03 7.03
C HIS A 82 16.59 -0.45 5.58
N LYS A 83 17.33 -1.55 5.41
CA LYS A 83 17.54 -2.19 4.10
C LYS A 83 16.21 -2.63 3.46
N ALA A 84 15.31 -3.21 4.24
CA ALA A 84 14.00 -3.64 3.78
C ALA A 84 13.12 -2.44 3.36
N LEU A 85 13.06 -1.37 4.17
CA LEU A 85 12.34 -0.15 3.84
C LEU A 85 12.88 0.51 2.56
N SER A 86 14.20 0.60 2.40
CA SER A 86 14.83 1.15 1.20
C SER A 86 14.53 0.30 -0.04
N ARG A 87 14.64 -1.04 0.06
CA ARG A 87 14.30 -1.97 -1.03
C ARG A 87 12.84 -1.87 -1.46
N LEU A 88 11.93 -1.64 -0.51
CA LEU A 88 10.49 -1.51 -0.77
C LEU A 88 10.11 -0.08 -1.22
N GLY A 89 11.05 0.86 -1.22
CA GLY A 89 10.76 2.26 -1.50
C GLY A 89 9.80 2.87 -0.47
N LEU A 90 10.06 2.65 0.82
CA LEU A 90 9.24 3.13 1.94
C LEU A 90 10.01 4.05 2.90
N ALA A 91 11.32 4.16 2.76
CA ALA A 91 12.18 4.86 3.71
C ALA A 91 11.83 6.35 3.90
N ASP A 92 11.20 6.98 2.90
CA ASP A 92 10.73 8.36 2.94
C ASP A 92 9.32 8.52 3.52
N VAL A 93 8.57 7.45 3.80
CA VAL A 93 7.18 7.54 4.29
C VAL A 93 6.90 6.72 5.55
N LEU A 94 7.69 5.70 5.84
CA LEU A 94 7.51 4.84 7.01
C LEU A 94 8.81 4.65 7.77
N ALA A 95 8.70 4.70 9.10
CA ALA A 95 9.73 4.31 10.04
C ALA A 95 9.10 3.52 11.19
N PHE A 96 9.87 2.61 11.77
CA PHE A 96 9.42 1.81 12.91
C PHE A 96 10.22 2.15 14.15
N ASP A 97 9.52 2.46 15.24
CA ASP A 97 10.09 2.54 16.58
C ASP A 97 9.98 1.18 17.27
N ILE A 98 11.13 0.59 17.56
CA ILE A 98 11.26 -0.72 18.19
C ILE A 98 11.61 -0.63 19.68
N GLY A 99 11.79 0.58 20.25
CA GLY A 99 12.02 0.78 21.69
C GLY A 99 13.26 0.08 22.26
N GLY A 100 14.23 -0.31 21.42
CA GLY A 100 15.38 -1.12 21.82
C GLY A 100 15.08 -2.61 22.03
N ASP A 101 13.87 -3.07 21.69
CA ASP A 101 13.44 -4.45 21.84
C ASP A 101 13.72 -5.24 20.53
N VAL A 102 14.58 -6.25 20.66
CA VAL A 102 14.93 -7.16 19.56
C VAL A 102 13.73 -7.96 19.07
N GLU A 103 12.87 -8.48 19.95
CA GLU A 103 11.67 -9.23 19.56
C GLU A 103 10.70 -8.31 18.78
N ALA A 104 10.57 -7.06 19.22
CA ALA A 104 9.78 -6.06 18.52
C ALA A 104 10.34 -5.75 17.12
N GLY A 105 11.66 -5.55 17.00
CA GLY A 105 12.31 -5.36 15.71
C GLY A 105 12.20 -6.57 14.78
N LEU A 106 12.31 -7.80 15.31
CA LEU A 106 12.10 -9.03 14.54
C LEU A 106 10.66 -9.15 14.01
N LYS A 107 9.66 -8.68 14.76
CA LYS A 107 8.26 -8.60 14.26
C LYS A 107 8.15 -7.63 13.08
N VAL A 108 8.81 -6.46 13.16
CA VAL A 108 8.86 -5.49 12.05
C VAL A 108 9.49 -6.14 10.81
N VAL A 109 10.64 -6.82 10.97
CA VAL A 109 11.29 -7.53 9.86
C VAL A 109 10.33 -8.53 9.23
N CYS A 110 9.66 -9.36 10.03
CA CYS A 110 8.73 -10.35 9.51
C CYS A 110 7.62 -9.71 8.68
N VAL A 111 7.06 -8.58 9.15
CA VAL A 111 6.00 -7.83 8.46
C VAL A 111 6.49 -7.20 7.15
N LEU A 112 7.71 -6.64 7.13
CA LEU A 112 8.33 -6.07 5.93
C LEU A 112 8.72 -7.13 4.89
N GLU A 113 8.99 -8.36 5.32
CA GLU A 113 9.32 -9.48 4.43
C GLU A 113 8.10 -10.24 3.89
N ARG A 114 6.89 -9.90 4.33
CA ARG A 114 5.67 -10.54 3.82
C ARG A 114 5.32 -10.07 2.40
N GLY A 115 4.92 -11.03 1.57
CA GLY A 115 4.45 -10.80 0.20
C GLY A 115 5.58 -10.65 -0.81
N SER A 116 5.23 -10.23 -2.02
CA SER A 116 6.20 -9.95 -3.10
C SER A 116 6.86 -8.58 -2.96
N GLY A 117 6.35 -7.74 -2.05
CA GLY A 117 6.71 -6.35 -1.90
C GLY A 117 5.87 -5.40 -2.76
N GLU A 118 5.05 -5.90 -3.69
CA GLU A 118 4.12 -5.05 -4.47
C GLU A 118 3.06 -4.40 -3.57
N GLU A 119 2.52 -5.14 -2.60
CA GLU A 119 1.54 -4.61 -1.66
C GLU A 119 2.14 -3.46 -0.84
N TRP A 120 3.38 -3.63 -0.39
CA TRP A 120 4.13 -2.57 0.29
C TRP A 120 4.36 -1.35 -0.60
N ARG A 121 4.76 -1.54 -1.86
CA ARG A 121 4.93 -0.42 -2.81
C ARG A 121 3.61 0.33 -3.01
N ALA A 122 2.48 -0.38 -3.13
CA ALA A 122 1.16 0.22 -3.22
C ALA A 122 0.82 1.04 -1.97
N MET A 123 1.06 0.49 -0.77
CA MET A 123 0.87 1.21 0.50
C MET A 123 1.79 2.44 0.61
N GLY A 124 3.02 2.34 0.12
CA GLY A 124 3.97 3.47 0.08
C GLY A 124 3.48 4.60 -0.81
N ARG A 125 3.00 4.29 -2.01
CA ARG A 125 2.38 5.26 -2.94
C ARG A 125 1.16 5.93 -2.27
N PHE A 126 0.30 5.15 -1.64
CA PHE A 126 -0.87 5.67 -0.91
C PHE A 126 -0.44 6.62 0.22
N LEU A 127 0.53 6.24 1.03
CA LEU A 127 1.02 7.05 2.15
C LEU A 127 1.63 8.38 1.70
N ARG A 128 2.38 8.40 0.59
CA ARG A 128 2.91 9.65 0.03
C ARG A 128 1.80 10.63 -0.29
N MET A 129 0.75 10.15 -0.94
CA MET A 129 -0.40 10.98 -1.24
C MET A 129 -1.16 11.35 0.04
N ALA A 130 -1.29 10.44 1.01
CA ALA A 130 -1.92 10.73 2.30
C ALA A 130 -1.23 11.89 3.05
N PHE A 131 0.09 12.03 2.93
CA PHE A 131 0.82 13.22 3.42
C PHE A 131 0.42 14.50 2.67
N ILE A 132 0.35 14.46 1.34
CA ILE A 132 -0.08 15.61 0.51
C ILE A 132 -1.51 16.04 0.86
N TYR A 133 -2.39 15.07 1.07
CA TYR A 133 -3.78 15.27 1.49
C TYR A 133 -3.97 15.54 2.98
N ARG A 134 -2.87 15.64 3.76
CA ARG A 134 -2.89 15.91 5.21
C ARG A 134 -3.79 14.95 5.99
N LEU A 135 -3.81 13.68 5.59
CA LEU A 135 -4.51 12.62 6.31
C LEU A 135 -3.72 12.12 7.52
N THR A 136 -2.43 12.44 7.59
CA THR A 136 -1.59 12.20 8.77
C THR A 136 -1.82 13.28 9.83
N PRO A 137 -1.48 13.02 11.11
CA PRO A 137 -1.57 14.05 12.15
C PRO A 137 -0.77 15.30 11.74
N ALA A 138 -1.27 16.50 12.06
CA ALA A 138 -0.70 17.77 11.59
C ALA A 138 0.79 17.94 11.96
N ASP A 139 1.19 17.45 13.14
CA ASP A 139 2.56 17.52 13.64
C ASP A 139 3.39 16.26 13.31
N ALA A 140 2.85 15.31 12.54
CA ALA A 140 3.56 14.08 12.22
C ALA A 140 4.68 14.36 11.20
N PRO A 141 5.97 14.15 11.56
CA PRO A 141 7.03 14.26 10.60
C PRO A 141 6.91 13.13 9.57
N ARG A 142 7.30 13.42 8.32
CA ARG A 142 7.59 12.39 7.32
C ARG A 142 9.01 11.88 7.54
N PRO A 143 9.27 10.57 7.69
CA PRO A 143 8.33 9.44 7.58
C PRO A 143 7.45 9.22 8.82
N LEU A 144 6.24 8.66 8.59
CA LEU A 144 5.30 8.30 9.64
C LEU A 144 5.93 7.24 10.55
N ARG A 145 6.04 7.55 11.84
CA ARG A 145 6.63 6.67 12.84
C ARG A 145 5.58 5.74 13.44
N LEU A 146 5.77 4.45 13.28
CA LEU A 146 4.89 3.42 13.83
C LEU A 146 5.60 2.69 14.98
N SER A 147 4.90 2.49 16.10
CA SER A 147 5.41 1.62 17.15
C SER A 147 5.32 0.15 16.70
N ALA A 148 6.35 -0.65 16.96
CA ALA A 148 6.30 -2.09 16.73
C ALA A 148 5.16 -2.79 17.51
N SER A 149 4.71 -2.20 18.62
CA SER A 149 3.53 -2.68 19.38
C SER A 149 2.21 -2.55 18.61
N SER A 150 2.16 -1.67 17.62
CA SER A 150 0.97 -1.39 16.81
C SER A 150 0.83 -2.34 15.60
N LEU A 151 1.83 -3.22 15.39
CA LEU A 151 1.82 -4.18 14.30
C LEU A 151 0.68 -5.21 14.47
N PRO A 152 0.03 -5.61 13.37
CA PRO A 152 -0.93 -6.70 13.41
C PRO A 152 -0.31 -7.99 13.94
N THR A 153 -1.12 -8.77 14.65
CA THR A 153 -0.73 -10.10 15.11
C THR A 153 -0.53 -11.04 13.92
N ALA A 154 0.21 -12.13 14.14
CA ALA A 154 0.35 -13.20 13.14
C ALA A 154 -0.99 -13.66 12.57
N THR A 155 -1.99 -13.80 13.45
CA THR A 155 -3.36 -14.20 13.13
C THR A 155 -4.05 -13.22 12.17
N ALA A 156 -3.79 -11.91 12.29
CA ALA A 156 -4.38 -10.93 11.39
C ALA A 156 -3.95 -11.16 9.93
N PHE A 157 -2.71 -11.59 9.69
CA PHE A 157 -2.23 -11.94 8.35
C PHE A 157 -2.75 -13.29 7.83
N HIS A 158 -3.38 -14.10 8.68
CA HIS A 158 -4.09 -15.31 8.26
C HIS A 158 -5.56 -15.03 7.96
N GLN A 159 -6.15 -14.02 8.62
CA GLN A 159 -7.56 -13.66 8.49
C GLN A 159 -7.82 -12.64 7.39
N LEU A 160 -6.86 -11.75 7.12
CA LEU A 160 -6.98 -10.68 6.15
C LEU A 160 -6.09 -10.91 4.94
N PRO A 161 -6.53 -10.49 3.74
CA PRO A 161 -5.64 -10.28 2.61
C PRO A 161 -4.46 -9.40 2.99
N LEU A 162 -3.28 -9.68 2.43
CA LEU A 162 -2.03 -9.03 2.85
C LEU A 162 -2.11 -7.50 2.74
N ALA A 163 -2.58 -6.94 1.62
CA ALA A 163 -2.71 -5.50 1.43
C ALA A 163 -3.58 -4.83 2.51
N MET A 164 -4.67 -5.49 2.92
CA MET A 164 -5.54 -5.02 4.01
C MET A 164 -4.84 -5.11 5.38
N ALA A 165 -4.12 -6.21 5.64
CA ALA A 165 -3.34 -6.36 6.86
C ALA A 165 -2.22 -5.30 6.95
N LEU A 166 -1.55 -5.02 5.82
CA LEU A 166 -0.54 -3.97 5.73
C LEU A 166 -1.14 -2.59 5.95
N TYR A 167 -2.27 -2.26 5.31
CA TYR A 167 -2.97 -1.02 5.57
C TYR A 167 -3.34 -0.85 7.05
N LYS A 168 -3.79 -1.93 7.71
CA LYS A 168 -4.14 -1.92 9.13
C LYS A 168 -2.96 -1.51 10.03
N THR A 169 -1.70 -1.67 9.60
CA THR A 169 -0.51 -1.24 10.37
C THR A 169 -0.49 0.27 10.60
N PHE A 170 -0.85 1.07 9.58
CA PHE A 170 -0.74 2.52 9.62
C PHE A 170 -2.08 3.26 9.51
N GLY A 171 -3.15 2.62 9.01
CA GLY A 171 -4.44 3.27 8.79
C GLY A 171 -5.05 3.89 10.05
N GLN A 172 -4.76 3.31 11.22
CA GLN A 172 -5.18 3.87 12.52
C GLN A 172 -4.55 5.23 12.85
N GLN A 173 -3.40 5.56 12.25
CA GLN A 173 -2.73 6.86 12.41
C GLN A 173 -3.29 7.91 11.44
N LEU A 174 -4.17 7.50 10.51
CA LEU A 174 -4.73 8.39 9.51
C LEU A 174 -6.12 8.85 9.94
N SER A 175 -6.45 10.10 9.63
CA SER A 175 -7.77 10.68 9.88
C SER A 175 -8.17 11.65 8.78
N TYR A 176 -9.47 11.74 8.54
CA TYR A 176 -10.06 12.71 7.63
C TYR A 176 -11.20 13.41 8.35
N MET A 177 -11.15 14.74 8.50
CA MET A 177 -12.17 15.52 9.22
C MET A 177 -12.50 14.95 10.61
N GLY A 178 -11.47 14.55 11.36
CA GLY A 178 -11.63 13.93 12.69
C GLY A 178 -12.10 12.47 12.68
N ILE A 179 -12.43 11.89 11.52
CA ILE A 179 -12.83 10.50 11.38
C ILE A 179 -11.59 9.65 11.17
N SER A 180 -11.38 8.64 12.03
CA SER A 180 -10.28 7.68 11.87
C SER A 180 -10.45 6.85 10.59
N LEU A 181 -9.36 6.69 9.85
CA LEU A 181 -9.27 5.81 8.69
C LEU A 181 -8.71 4.42 9.06
N ALA A 182 -8.91 3.98 10.30
CA ALA A 182 -8.62 2.61 10.68
C ALA A 182 -9.49 1.62 9.89
N LEU A 183 -8.89 0.53 9.40
CA LEU A 183 -9.64 -0.59 8.85
C LEU A 183 -10.38 -1.34 9.96
N GLN A 184 -11.71 -1.39 9.83
CA GLN A 184 -12.60 -2.07 10.76
C GLN A 184 -13.39 -3.16 10.06
N GLN A 185 -13.64 -4.25 10.77
CA GLN A 185 -14.56 -5.31 10.35
C GLN A 185 -15.89 -5.11 11.07
N THR A 186 -16.99 -5.31 10.35
CA THR A 186 -18.37 -5.25 10.86
C THR A 186 -18.87 -6.66 11.18
N ASP A 187 -19.95 -6.77 11.95
CA ASP A 187 -20.51 -8.05 12.40
C ASP A 187 -20.94 -8.97 11.24
N ASP A 188 -21.36 -8.37 10.12
CA ASP A 188 -21.78 -9.09 8.91
C ASP A 188 -20.59 -9.54 8.02
N GLY A 189 -19.36 -9.42 8.52
CA GLY A 189 -18.15 -9.77 7.78
C GLY A 189 -17.71 -8.75 6.72
N ALA A 190 -18.48 -7.68 6.52
CA ALA A 190 -18.08 -6.53 5.70
C ALA A 190 -17.02 -5.68 6.42
N TYR A 191 -16.38 -4.78 5.68
CA TYR A 191 -15.33 -3.91 6.18
C TYR A 191 -15.70 -2.44 6.02
N ARG A 192 -15.03 -1.57 6.77
CA ARG A 192 -15.09 -0.13 6.53
C ARG A 192 -13.77 0.57 6.87
N ILE A 193 -13.55 1.70 6.21
CA ILE A 193 -12.50 2.67 6.53
C ILE A 193 -13.17 4.03 6.68
N GLY A 194 -13.13 4.60 7.88
CA GLY A 194 -13.98 5.74 8.23
C GLY A 194 -15.46 5.43 7.98
N ASN A 195 -16.12 6.27 7.18
CA ASN A 195 -17.52 6.10 6.79
C ASN A 195 -17.71 5.37 5.44
N VAL A 196 -16.67 4.70 4.93
CA VAL A 196 -16.69 4.04 3.62
C VAL A 196 -16.80 2.52 3.81
N PRO A 197 -18.01 1.92 3.68
CA PRO A 197 -18.20 0.48 3.81
C PRO A 197 -17.83 -0.25 2.50
N PHE A 198 -17.24 -1.43 2.58
CA PHE A 198 -16.91 -2.24 1.41
C PHE A 198 -16.87 -3.73 1.79
N ARG A 199 -16.86 -4.60 0.77
CA ARG A 199 -16.61 -6.04 0.95
C ARG A 199 -15.53 -6.53 -0.01
N VAL A 200 -14.84 -7.58 0.41
CA VAL A 200 -13.96 -8.34 -0.48
C VAL A 200 -14.85 -9.21 -1.37
N VAL A 201 -14.56 -9.24 -2.68
CA VAL A 201 -15.20 -10.15 -3.63
C VAL A 201 -14.25 -11.33 -3.87
N PRO A 202 -14.54 -12.52 -3.34
CA PRO A 202 -13.74 -13.71 -3.61
C PRO A 202 -13.69 -14.03 -5.10
N LEU A 203 -12.57 -14.61 -5.56
CA LEU A 203 -12.42 -15.05 -6.95
C LEU A 203 -13.57 -15.95 -7.44
N GLY A 204 -14.12 -16.80 -6.58
CA GLY A 204 -15.23 -17.69 -6.93
C GLY A 204 -16.59 -16.99 -7.15
N GLU A 205 -16.72 -15.73 -6.75
CA GLU A 205 -17.91 -14.92 -7.05
C GLU A 205 -17.81 -14.20 -8.40
N LEU A 206 -16.60 -14.08 -8.96
CA LEU A 206 -16.40 -13.44 -10.26
C LEU A 206 -16.81 -14.39 -11.40
N PRO A 207 -17.65 -13.96 -12.34
CA PRO A 207 -18.02 -14.76 -13.50
C PRO A 207 -16.81 -15.18 -14.34
N GLY A 208 -16.92 -16.31 -15.03
CA GLY A 208 -15.89 -16.75 -15.97
C GLY A 208 -15.67 -15.72 -17.07
N GLY A 209 -14.40 -15.33 -17.29
CA GLY A 209 -14.03 -14.29 -18.26
C GLY A 209 -14.25 -12.85 -17.77
N HIS A 210 -14.61 -12.65 -16.50
CA HIS A 210 -14.66 -11.31 -15.92
C HIS A 210 -13.25 -10.69 -15.93
N PRO A 211 -13.06 -9.43 -16.37
CA PRO A 211 -11.73 -8.82 -16.51
C PRO A 211 -10.88 -8.86 -15.24
N TYR A 212 -11.51 -8.72 -14.07
CA TYR A 212 -10.81 -8.76 -12.77
C TYR A 212 -10.49 -10.17 -12.27
N ALA A 213 -10.97 -11.22 -12.94
CA ALA A 213 -10.60 -12.61 -12.61
C ALA A 213 -9.19 -12.94 -13.12
N ASP A 214 -8.83 -12.49 -14.33
CA ASP A 214 -7.54 -12.80 -14.97
C ASP A 214 -6.33 -12.22 -14.21
N GLY A 215 -6.52 -11.09 -13.54
CA GLY A 215 -5.50 -10.42 -12.72
C GLY A 215 -5.67 -10.61 -11.20
N TYR A 216 -6.56 -11.50 -10.75
CA TYR A 216 -6.96 -11.57 -9.34
C TYR A 216 -5.78 -11.93 -8.42
N LYS A 217 -5.45 -11.04 -7.48
CA LYS A 217 -4.45 -11.28 -6.45
C LYS A 217 -5.13 -11.54 -5.11
N ARG A 218 -4.97 -12.73 -4.54
CA ARG A 218 -5.49 -13.03 -3.19
C ARG A 218 -4.90 -12.12 -2.11
N THR A 219 -3.68 -11.61 -2.32
CA THR A 219 -3.02 -10.69 -1.41
C THR A 219 -3.54 -9.26 -1.51
N ASP A 220 -4.14 -8.87 -2.64
CA ASP A 220 -4.70 -7.55 -2.91
C ASP A 220 -6.01 -7.70 -3.73
N PRO A 221 -7.10 -8.14 -3.08
CA PRO A 221 -8.25 -8.72 -3.75
C PRO A 221 -9.20 -7.66 -4.31
N VAL A 222 -10.08 -8.11 -5.19
CA VAL A 222 -11.18 -7.30 -5.73
C VAL A 222 -12.07 -6.78 -4.60
N ILE A 223 -12.39 -5.49 -4.64
CA ILE A 223 -13.23 -4.82 -3.66
C ILE A 223 -14.53 -4.36 -4.29
N ARG A 224 -15.65 -4.69 -3.63
CA ARG A 224 -16.94 -4.07 -3.91
C ARG A 224 -17.15 -2.92 -2.92
N TRP A 225 -17.32 -1.72 -3.44
CA TRP A 225 -17.83 -0.59 -2.70
C TRP A 225 -19.30 -0.42 -3.05
N ASN A 226 -20.18 -0.30 -2.03
CA ASN A 226 -21.64 -0.32 -2.20
C ASN A 226 -22.13 -1.48 -3.08
N GLU A 227 -23.27 -1.36 -3.74
CA GLU A 227 -23.77 -2.41 -4.63
C GLU A 227 -23.15 -2.32 -6.04
N TRP A 228 -22.74 -1.15 -6.50
CA TRP A 228 -22.55 -0.86 -7.93
C TRP A 228 -21.10 -0.75 -8.38
N LEU A 229 -20.16 -0.47 -7.46
CA LEU A 229 -18.80 -0.14 -7.83
C LEU A 229 -17.82 -1.26 -7.47
N LEU A 230 -17.02 -1.64 -8.47
CA LEU A 230 -16.02 -2.70 -8.37
C LEU A 230 -14.63 -2.17 -8.64
N PHE A 231 -13.70 -2.53 -7.76
CA PHE A 231 -12.29 -2.22 -7.90
C PHE A 231 -11.53 -3.52 -8.12
N PRO A 232 -10.56 -3.56 -9.05
CA PRO A 232 -9.78 -4.76 -9.35
C PRO A 232 -8.91 -5.20 -8.16
N SER A 233 -8.61 -4.28 -7.23
CA SER A 233 -7.82 -4.54 -6.05
C SER A 233 -8.18 -3.62 -4.88
N PHE A 234 -7.73 -3.97 -3.67
CA PHE A 234 -7.88 -3.13 -2.48
C PHE A 234 -7.00 -1.88 -2.58
N SER A 235 -5.81 -1.98 -3.16
CA SER A 235 -4.96 -0.82 -3.44
C SER A 235 -5.60 0.19 -4.41
N ALA A 236 -6.27 -0.28 -5.48
CA ALA A 236 -7.00 0.59 -6.40
C ALA A 236 -8.17 1.29 -5.71
N PHE A 237 -8.92 0.55 -4.88
CA PHE A 237 -9.96 1.12 -4.03
C PHE A 237 -9.41 2.23 -3.13
N LEU A 238 -8.31 1.99 -2.40
CA LEU A 238 -7.70 2.99 -1.51
C LEU A 238 -7.29 4.26 -2.26
N MET A 239 -6.66 4.11 -3.44
CA MET A 239 -6.25 5.26 -4.26
C MET A 239 -7.45 6.08 -4.72
N ASP A 240 -8.51 5.43 -5.19
CA ASP A 240 -9.73 6.11 -5.60
C ASP A 240 -10.40 6.84 -4.41
N ARG A 241 -10.50 6.17 -3.24
CA ARG A 241 -11.06 6.81 -2.03
C ARG A 241 -10.27 8.05 -1.61
N LEU A 242 -8.95 7.97 -1.64
CA LEU A 242 -8.08 9.09 -1.30
C LEU A 242 -8.28 10.28 -2.25
N LEU A 243 -8.45 10.02 -3.55
CA LEU A 243 -8.59 11.06 -4.56
C LEU A 243 -9.97 11.73 -4.60
N VAL A 244 -11.03 11.05 -4.14
CA VAL A 244 -12.43 11.55 -4.22
C VAL A 244 -13.03 11.93 -2.89
N TRP A 245 -12.82 11.09 -1.88
CA TRP A 245 -13.57 11.17 -0.62
C TRP A 245 -12.73 11.76 0.50
N TRP A 246 -11.42 11.56 0.46
CA TRP A 246 -10.50 12.09 1.46
C TRP A 246 -9.65 13.25 0.91
N CYS A 247 -10.13 13.91 -0.15
CA CYS A 247 -9.36 14.95 -0.83
C CYS A 247 -9.52 16.36 -0.25
N ASP A 248 -10.59 16.61 0.51
CA ASP A 248 -10.98 17.96 0.94
C ASP A 248 -10.46 18.35 2.34
N GLY A 249 -9.31 17.80 2.75
CA GLY A 249 -8.71 18.13 4.06
C GLY A 249 -8.44 19.63 4.24
N GLU A 250 -8.45 20.12 5.48
CA GLU A 250 -8.21 21.54 5.78
C GLU A 250 -6.86 22.03 5.20
N GLY A 251 -6.94 22.99 4.27
CA GLY A 251 -5.78 23.54 3.58
C GLY A 251 -5.24 22.70 2.41
N VAL A 252 -5.95 21.64 1.99
CA VAL A 252 -5.67 20.91 0.74
C VAL A 252 -6.76 21.22 -0.27
N GLY A 253 -6.43 22.07 -1.25
CA GLY A 253 -7.36 22.45 -2.32
C GLY A 253 -7.29 21.49 -3.50
N CYS A 254 -7.71 20.23 -3.33
CA CYS A 254 -7.89 19.35 -4.49
C CYS A 254 -9.04 19.87 -5.32
N LYS A 255 -8.78 20.16 -6.59
CA LYS A 255 -9.77 20.80 -7.46
C LYS A 255 -9.69 20.28 -8.88
N MET A 256 -10.86 20.23 -9.50
CA MET A 256 -10.98 20.00 -10.93
C MET A 256 -10.63 21.30 -11.65
N VAL A 257 -9.61 21.26 -12.50
CA VAL A 257 -9.12 22.41 -13.26
C VAL A 257 -9.84 22.51 -14.60
N LEU A 258 -10.08 21.37 -15.24
CA LEU A 258 -10.58 21.30 -16.60
C LEU A 258 -11.43 20.05 -16.80
N LEU A 259 -12.51 20.20 -17.56
CA LEU A 259 -13.39 19.12 -18.01
C LEU A 259 -13.45 19.13 -19.54
N ALA A 260 -13.08 18.02 -20.19
CA ALA A 260 -13.19 17.84 -21.63
C ALA A 260 -14.15 16.68 -21.95
N ARG A 261 -15.15 16.93 -22.80
CA ARG A 261 -16.06 15.90 -23.31
C ARG A 261 -15.46 15.31 -24.59
N ILE A 262 -14.99 14.07 -24.52
CA ILE A 262 -14.21 13.44 -25.59
C ILE A 262 -15.01 12.35 -26.31
N GLY A 263 -15.93 11.63 -25.65
CA GLY A 263 -16.53 10.40 -26.23
C GLY A 263 -17.97 10.47 -26.75
N SER A 264 -18.73 11.55 -26.56
CA SER A 264 -20.18 11.52 -26.82
C SER A 264 -20.63 11.96 -28.22
N GLU A 265 -19.84 12.76 -28.95
CA GLU A 265 -20.34 13.48 -30.14
C GLU A 265 -19.49 13.29 -31.41
N ASP A 266 -18.24 12.83 -31.32
CA ASP A 266 -17.36 12.68 -32.49
C ASP A 266 -16.71 11.29 -32.54
N PRO A 267 -17.04 10.47 -33.56
CA PRO A 267 -16.50 9.13 -33.75
C PRO A 267 -14.97 9.05 -33.80
N ARG A 268 -14.27 10.15 -34.12
CA ARG A 268 -12.80 10.21 -34.20
C ARG A 268 -12.12 10.11 -32.83
N TYR A 269 -12.84 10.38 -31.75
CA TYR A 269 -12.29 10.35 -30.39
C TYR A 269 -12.45 9.01 -29.70
N VAL A 270 -13.49 8.25 -30.07
CA VAL A 270 -13.82 6.96 -29.43
C VAL A 270 -12.62 6.00 -29.41
N PRO A 271 -11.82 5.85 -30.49
CA PRO A 271 -10.64 4.97 -30.46
C PRO A 271 -9.50 5.47 -29.55
N ARG A 272 -9.27 6.79 -29.52
CA ARG A 272 -8.18 7.41 -28.70
C ARG A 272 -8.53 7.38 -27.21
N TYR A 273 -9.78 7.75 -26.89
CA TYR A 273 -10.32 7.67 -25.54
C TYR A 273 -10.34 6.22 -25.03
N GLY A 274 -10.87 5.30 -25.83
CA GLY A 274 -10.91 3.88 -25.50
C GLY A 274 -9.52 3.29 -25.27
N ARG A 275 -8.51 3.73 -26.03
CA ARG A 275 -7.12 3.32 -25.81
C ARG A 275 -6.62 3.78 -24.45
N LEU A 276 -6.75 5.06 -24.10
CA LEU A 276 -6.33 5.56 -22.79
C LEU A 276 -7.12 4.87 -21.64
N LEU A 277 -8.40 4.57 -21.85
CA LEU A 277 -9.26 3.94 -20.83
C LEU A 277 -8.92 2.47 -20.57
N ARG A 278 -8.38 1.75 -21.56
CA ARG A 278 -8.19 0.29 -21.47
C ARG A 278 -6.76 -0.19 -21.60
N THR A 279 -5.82 0.66 -22.01
CA THR A 279 -4.43 0.23 -22.23
C THR A 279 -3.65 0.09 -20.91
N ASP A 280 -2.80 -0.92 -20.83
CA ASP A 280 -1.81 -1.06 -19.76
C ASP A 280 -0.47 -0.38 -20.12
N ASP A 281 -0.42 0.37 -21.22
CA ASP A 281 0.80 1.00 -21.74
C ASP A 281 1.29 2.22 -20.92
N ILE A 282 0.62 2.57 -19.82
CA ILE A 282 1.07 3.66 -18.94
C ILE A 282 2.16 3.13 -18.03
N THR A 283 3.40 3.53 -18.33
CA THR A 283 4.57 3.13 -17.55
C THR A 283 4.66 3.94 -16.25
N GLU A 284 5.34 3.41 -15.23
CA GLU A 284 5.41 4.06 -13.91
C GLU A 284 6.09 5.45 -13.93
N ASP A 285 6.99 5.70 -14.89
CA ASP A 285 7.57 7.03 -15.13
C ASP A 285 6.55 8.04 -15.66
N GLN A 286 5.46 7.59 -16.27
CA GLN A 286 4.36 8.44 -16.72
C GLN A 286 3.29 8.58 -15.65
N GLY A 287 2.95 7.49 -14.98
CA GLY A 287 1.96 7.50 -13.91
C GLY A 287 1.61 6.11 -13.40
N ILE A 288 0.68 6.07 -12.46
CA ILE A 288 0.04 4.82 -12.00
C ILE A 288 -1.46 4.90 -12.26
N VAL A 289 -2.09 3.75 -12.44
CA VAL A 289 -3.53 3.64 -12.72
C VAL A 289 -4.29 3.14 -11.49
N ALA A 290 -5.48 3.69 -11.28
CA ALA A 290 -6.48 3.15 -10.37
C ALA A 290 -7.80 3.01 -11.16
N ASP A 291 -8.07 1.78 -11.57
CA ASP A 291 -9.24 1.42 -12.36
C ASP A 291 -10.39 0.99 -11.46
N TYR A 292 -11.61 1.17 -11.95
CA TYR A 292 -12.82 0.62 -11.37
C TYR A 292 -13.93 0.54 -12.41
N CYS A 293 -14.96 -0.25 -12.17
CA CYS A 293 -16.13 -0.28 -13.03
C CYS A 293 -17.42 -0.08 -12.23
N ASN A 294 -18.43 0.49 -12.90
CA ASN A 294 -19.81 0.49 -12.43
C ASN A 294 -20.56 -0.61 -13.18
N ASP A 295 -20.90 -1.68 -12.47
CA ASP A 295 -21.62 -2.84 -13.00
C ASP A 295 -23.09 -2.87 -12.53
N TRP A 296 -23.55 -1.78 -11.91
CA TRP A 296 -24.92 -1.61 -11.41
C TRP A 296 -25.38 -2.73 -10.45
N GLY A 297 -24.45 -3.39 -9.76
CA GLY A 297 -24.75 -4.49 -8.85
C GLY A 297 -24.86 -5.86 -9.51
N ASN A 298 -24.53 -5.95 -10.79
CA ASN A 298 -24.51 -7.20 -11.52
C ASN A 298 -23.11 -7.49 -12.06
N LEU A 299 -22.41 -8.44 -11.43
CA LEU A 299 -21.10 -8.91 -11.88
C LEU A 299 -21.09 -9.48 -13.32
N ASN A 300 -22.28 -9.81 -13.86
CA ASN A 300 -22.46 -10.29 -15.25
C ASN A 300 -22.93 -9.18 -16.21
N ALA A 301 -22.91 -7.91 -15.79
CA ALA A 301 -23.34 -6.81 -16.65
C ALA A 301 -22.47 -6.74 -17.91
N ALA A 302 -23.09 -6.91 -19.08
CA ALA A 302 -22.41 -6.83 -20.37
C ALA A 302 -21.99 -5.39 -20.74
N ASP A 303 -22.61 -4.41 -20.09
CA ASP A 303 -22.48 -2.97 -20.33
C ASP A 303 -21.96 -2.22 -19.09
N ALA A 304 -21.13 -2.89 -18.27
CA ALA A 304 -20.43 -2.23 -17.18
C ALA A 304 -19.65 -1.02 -17.71
N THR A 305 -19.72 0.09 -16.97
CA THR A 305 -19.01 1.32 -17.34
C THR A 305 -17.63 1.31 -16.68
N ASP A 306 -16.58 1.31 -17.50
CA ASP A 306 -15.20 1.42 -17.04
C ASP A 306 -14.87 2.87 -16.66
N TYR A 307 -14.12 3.02 -15.57
CA TYR A 307 -13.53 4.27 -15.11
C TYR A 307 -12.06 4.05 -14.84
N ARG A 308 -11.29 5.12 -15.04
CA ARG A 308 -9.85 5.09 -14.84
C ARG A 308 -9.38 6.40 -14.24
N ARG A 309 -8.51 6.32 -13.24
CA ARG A 309 -7.70 7.44 -12.77
C ARG A 309 -6.26 7.19 -13.13
N VAL A 310 -5.64 8.14 -13.82
CA VAL A 310 -4.20 8.12 -14.08
C VAL A 310 -3.55 9.17 -13.21
N ILE A 311 -2.80 8.72 -12.22
CA ILE A 311 -2.08 9.57 -11.25
C ILE A 311 -0.69 9.80 -11.82
N VAL A 312 -0.36 11.06 -12.13
CA VAL A 312 0.89 11.44 -12.80
C VAL A 312 1.88 12.10 -11.85
N SER A 313 1.44 12.54 -10.67
CA SER A 313 2.27 12.98 -9.54
C SER A 313 1.53 12.81 -8.21
N GLY A 314 2.29 12.71 -7.12
CA GLY A 314 1.85 12.56 -5.73
C GLY A 314 2.33 11.25 -5.10
N PHE A 315 2.69 10.27 -5.93
CA PHE A 315 3.04 8.91 -5.51
C PHE A 315 4.54 8.62 -5.53
N ARG A 316 5.37 9.54 -6.04
CA ARG A 316 6.83 9.40 -6.11
C ARG A 316 7.50 10.09 -4.91
N PRO A 317 8.75 9.69 -4.57
CA PRO A 317 9.54 10.44 -3.62
C PRO A 317 9.64 11.91 -4.04
N ASN A 318 9.51 12.83 -3.08
CA ASN A 318 9.59 14.29 -3.27
C ASN A 318 8.44 14.97 -4.04
N ASP A 319 7.43 14.23 -4.52
CA ASP A 319 6.21 14.88 -5.01
C ASP A 319 5.57 15.70 -3.88
N THR A 320 5.24 16.95 -4.18
CA THR A 320 4.60 17.90 -3.25
C THR A 320 3.15 18.18 -3.60
N VAL A 321 2.72 17.79 -4.80
CA VAL A 321 1.37 17.95 -5.33
C VAL A 321 0.87 16.61 -5.83
N THR A 322 -0.43 16.38 -5.72
CA THR A 322 -1.09 15.29 -6.42
C THR A 322 -1.68 15.82 -7.70
N VAL A 323 -1.34 15.17 -8.82
CA VAL A 323 -1.83 15.52 -10.15
C VAL A 323 -2.35 14.24 -10.78
N TYR A 324 -3.61 14.26 -11.23
CA TYR A 324 -4.20 13.12 -11.88
C TYR A 324 -5.23 13.53 -12.94
N LEU A 325 -5.57 12.60 -13.81
CA LEU A 325 -6.72 12.70 -14.69
C LEU A 325 -7.71 11.59 -14.32
N GLN A 326 -9.00 11.92 -14.41
CA GLN A 326 -10.10 10.99 -14.22
C GLN A 326 -10.83 10.82 -15.55
N MET A 327 -11.21 9.59 -15.84
CA MET A 327 -11.91 9.21 -17.05
C MET A 327 -13.13 8.38 -16.69
N GLY A 328 -14.25 8.72 -17.31
CA GLY A 328 -15.49 7.97 -17.28
C GLY A 328 -16.56 8.74 -18.04
N HIS A 329 -17.71 8.14 -18.32
CA HIS A 329 -18.84 8.84 -18.95
C HIS A 329 -18.48 9.69 -20.19
N ASN A 330 -17.52 9.23 -21.00
CA ASN A 330 -17.07 9.95 -22.20
C ASN A 330 -16.40 11.31 -21.92
N ASP A 331 -15.94 11.57 -20.69
CA ASP A 331 -15.19 12.75 -20.32
C ASP A 331 -13.79 12.44 -19.78
N ILE A 332 -12.95 13.48 -19.82
CA ILE A 332 -11.64 13.54 -19.17
C ILE A 332 -11.64 14.76 -18.27
N GLN A 333 -11.32 14.54 -17.00
CA GLN A 333 -11.25 15.57 -15.97
C GLN A 333 -9.82 15.68 -15.47
N LEU A 334 -9.31 16.91 -15.37
CA LEU A 334 -7.95 17.19 -14.87
C LEU A 334 -8.03 17.72 -13.45
N TRP A 335 -7.33 17.06 -12.52
CA TRP A 335 -7.41 17.33 -11.08
C TRP A 335 -6.03 17.54 -10.47
N THR A 336 -5.90 18.55 -9.61
CA THR A 336 -4.63 18.86 -8.94
C THR A 336 -4.84 19.39 -7.53
N THR A 337 -3.85 19.19 -6.67
CA THR A 337 -3.70 19.89 -5.38
C THR A 337 -2.77 21.11 -5.48
N GLU A 338 -2.24 21.42 -6.66
CA GLU A 338 -1.40 22.61 -6.89
C GLU A 338 -2.21 23.90 -6.63
N ALA A 339 -1.67 24.76 -5.76
CA ALA A 339 -2.18 26.10 -5.58
C ALA A 339 -1.94 26.93 -6.86
N PRO A 340 -2.93 27.71 -7.32
CA PRO A 340 -2.76 28.46 -8.56
C PRO A 340 -1.71 29.55 -8.36
N ALA A 341 -0.69 29.60 -9.22
CA ALA A 341 0.38 30.60 -9.16
C ALA A 341 -0.03 31.98 -9.71
N ALA A 342 -1.16 32.03 -10.43
CA ALA A 342 -1.70 33.24 -11.02
C ALA A 342 -3.23 33.27 -10.95
N ASP A 343 -3.78 34.47 -11.10
CA ASP A 343 -5.23 34.67 -11.13
C ASP A 343 -5.88 34.04 -12.35
N ARG A 344 -7.20 33.84 -12.24
CA ARG A 344 -8.03 33.16 -13.22
C ARG A 344 -7.91 33.63 -14.69
N PRO A 345 -7.69 34.92 -15.03
CA PRO A 345 -7.56 35.34 -16.43
C PRO A 345 -6.31 34.80 -17.12
N HIS A 346 -5.31 34.33 -16.38
CA HIS A 346 -4.07 33.82 -16.94
C HIS A 346 -4.27 32.43 -17.57
N PRO A 347 -3.48 32.10 -18.61
CA PRO A 347 -3.38 30.75 -19.16
C PRO A 347 -3.20 29.67 -18.10
N LEU A 348 -3.71 28.46 -18.35
CA LEU A 348 -3.57 27.34 -17.41
C LEU A 348 -2.10 27.01 -17.10
N ALA A 349 -1.21 27.14 -18.09
CA ALA A 349 0.22 26.91 -17.91
C ALA A 349 0.85 27.86 -16.88
N ASP A 350 0.36 29.10 -16.80
CA ASP A 350 0.83 30.09 -15.82
C ASP A 350 0.20 29.86 -14.45
N ARG A 351 -1.05 29.37 -14.41
CA ARG A 351 -1.77 29.07 -13.17
C ARG A 351 -1.26 27.79 -12.51
N TYR A 352 -0.90 26.77 -13.29
CA TYR A 352 -0.56 25.43 -12.82
C TYR A 352 0.73 24.95 -13.48
N THR A 353 1.83 25.59 -13.11
CA THR A 353 3.15 25.41 -13.72
C THR A 353 3.69 23.98 -13.54
N LEU A 354 3.30 23.29 -12.46
CA LEU A 354 3.69 21.90 -12.21
C LEU A 354 2.74 20.91 -12.89
N SER A 355 1.43 21.14 -12.81
CA SER A 355 0.42 20.15 -13.23
C SER A 355 0.27 20.07 -14.75
N ILE A 356 0.32 21.20 -15.46
CA ILE A 356 0.06 21.24 -16.90
C ILE A 356 1.05 20.39 -17.71
N PRO A 357 2.38 20.52 -17.51
CA PRO A 357 3.33 19.67 -18.24
C PRO A 357 3.11 18.17 -18.02
N LEU A 358 2.67 17.77 -16.82
CA LEU A 358 2.42 16.37 -16.47
C LEU A 358 1.17 15.81 -17.18
N TRP A 359 0.07 16.55 -17.17
CA TRP A 359 -1.12 16.15 -17.94
C TRP A 359 -0.83 16.10 -19.43
N CYS A 360 -0.18 17.13 -19.98
CA CYS A 360 0.22 17.18 -21.38
C CYS A 360 1.09 15.97 -21.76
N GLY A 361 2.04 15.57 -20.91
CA GLY A 361 2.89 14.40 -21.15
C GLY A 361 2.10 13.12 -21.38
N VAL A 362 1.10 12.84 -20.54
CA VAL A 362 0.24 11.65 -20.71
C VAL A 362 -0.71 11.83 -21.89
N LEU A 363 -1.40 12.95 -22.00
CA LEU A 363 -2.39 13.19 -23.06
C LEU A 363 -1.77 13.15 -24.46
N ARG A 364 -0.55 13.66 -24.63
CA ARG A 364 0.18 13.65 -25.90
C ARG A 364 0.44 12.23 -26.41
N ARG A 365 0.75 11.29 -25.50
CA ARG A 365 0.96 9.88 -25.85
C ARG A 365 -0.27 9.24 -26.52
N PHE A 366 -1.46 9.75 -26.20
CA PHE A 366 -2.73 9.28 -26.73
C PHE A 366 -3.34 10.22 -27.78
N GLU A 367 -2.58 11.23 -28.22
CA GLU A 367 -3.04 12.25 -29.18
C GLU A 367 -4.31 12.97 -28.70
N LEU A 368 -4.42 13.21 -27.38
CA LEU A 368 -5.58 13.85 -26.74
C LEU A 368 -5.26 15.24 -26.18
N GLU A 369 -4.00 15.68 -26.23
CA GLU A 369 -3.55 16.94 -25.61
C GLU A 369 -4.35 18.15 -26.11
N THR A 370 -4.36 18.43 -27.41
CA THR A 370 -5.12 19.54 -28.01
C THR A 370 -6.62 19.45 -27.72
N ASP A 371 -7.19 18.25 -27.80
CA ASP A 371 -8.64 18.06 -27.60
C ASP A 371 -9.06 18.29 -26.14
N VAL A 372 -8.17 18.03 -25.18
CA VAL A 372 -8.43 18.24 -23.76
C VAL A 372 -8.03 19.64 -23.32
N ILE A 373 -6.80 20.07 -23.59
CA ILE A 373 -6.24 21.33 -23.10
C ILE A 373 -6.85 22.54 -23.80
N ASP A 374 -7.00 22.50 -25.13
CA ASP A 374 -7.42 23.68 -25.90
C ASP A 374 -8.95 23.80 -25.99
N ARG A 375 -9.67 22.66 -25.91
CA ARG A 375 -11.14 22.61 -26.06
C ARG A 375 -11.89 22.32 -24.76
N GLY A 376 -11.17 21.97 -23.69
CA GLY A 376 -11.77 21.70 -22.39
C GLY A 376 -12.40 22.95 -21.77
N MET A 377 -13.45 22.73 -20.99
CA MET A 377 -14.05 23.76 -20.17
C MET A 377 -13.23 23.95 -18.89
N VAL A 378 -12.61 25.11 -18.74
CA VAL A 378 -11.89 25.49 -17.50
C VAL A 378 -12.89 25.79 -16.40
N LEU A 379 -12.78 25.08 -15.28
CA LEU A 379 -13.61 25.29 -14.11
C LEU A 379 -13.08 26.42 -13.23
N ARG A 380 -14.00 27.00 -12.45
CA ARG A 380 -13.77 28.22 -11.67
C ARG A 380 -13.05 27.94 -10.38
#